data_AF-A0A1F5HPU1-F1
#
_entry.id   AF-A0A1F5HPU1-F1
#
_cell.length_a   1.000
_cell.length_b   1.000
_cell.length_c   1.000
_cell.angle_alpha   90.00
_cell.angle_beta   90.00
_cell.angle_gamma   90.00
#
_symmetry.space_group_name_H-M   'P 1'
#
loop_
_entity.id
_entity.type
_entity.pdbx_description
1 polymer ?
#
loop_
_entity_poly.entity_id
_entity_poly.type
_entity_poly.pdbx_seq_one_letter_code
_entity_poly.pdbx_strand_id
1 'polypeptide(L)' 'MTNILRDKGLVKVFKRYQKRYLAGDKKPDVKKSFPDIVYRTMKLEGEKITKKEAKVLFQP' A
#
# COMPACT_ATOMS: atom_id res chain seq x y z
N MET A 1 -26.40 4.10 10.20
CA MET A 1 -25.91 2.70 10.24
C MET A 1 -25.23 2.34 8.91
N THR A 2 -24.06 2.91 8.62
CA THR A 2 -23.44 2.85 7.27
C THR A 2 -21.96 2.48 7.25
N ASN A 3 -21.41 1.92 8.34
CA ASN A 3 -19.97 1.57 8.39
C ASN A 3 -19.67 0.05 8.38
N ILE A 4 -20.61 -0.81 8.76
CA ILE A 4 -20.31 -2.25 8.99
C ILE A 4 -20.17 -3.04 7.66
N LEU A 5 -20.82 -2.60 6.58
CA LEU A 5 -20.73 -3.27 5.27
C LEU A 5 -19.46 -2.90 4.48
N ARG A 6 -18.91 -1.69 4.69
CA ARG A 6 -17.60 -1.28 4.14
C ARG A 6 -16.47 -2.12 4.74
N ASP A 7 -16.59 -2.49 6.02
CA ASP A 7 -15.60 -3.30 6.74
C ASP A 7 -15.47 -4.72 6.19
N LYS A 8 -16.57 -5.37 5.77
CA LYS A 8 -16.50 -6.74 5.22
C LYS A 8 -15.68 -6.81 3.93
N GLY A 9 -15.77 -5.78 3.09
CA GLY A 9 -14.98 -5.65 1.87
C GLY A 9 -13.49 -5.45 2.16
N LEU A 10 -13.18 -4.51 3.06
CA LEU A 10 -11.82 -4.21 3.50
C LEU A 10 -11.16 -5.43 4.17
N VAL A 11 -11.86 -6.12 5.06
CA VAL A 11 -11.36 -7.34 5.72
C VAL A 11 -11.08 -8.44 4.71
N LYS A 12 -11.92 -8.61 3.68
CA LYS A 12 -11.68 -9.60 2.62
C LYS A 12 -10.46 -9.26 1.76
N VAL A 13 -10.27 -7.97 1.44
CA VAL A 13 -9.09 -7.48 0.73
C VAL A 13 -7.83 -7.69 1.58
N PHE A 14 -7.89 -7.37 2.87
CA PHE A 14 -6.78 -7.56 3.79
C PHE A 14 -6.42 -9.05 3.95
N LYS A 15 -7.40 -9.94 4.13
CA LYS A 15 -7.17 -11.40 4.16
C LYS A 15 -6.54 -11.93 2.87
N ARG A 16 -6.95 -11.41 1.70
CA ARG A 16 -6.33 -11.76 0.40
C ARG A 16 -4.90 -11.24 0.30
N TYR A 17 -4.63 -10.02 0.76
CA TYR A 17 -3.29 -9.45 0.82
C TYR A 17 -2.37 -10.27 1.74
N GLN A 18 -2.84 -10.54 2.97
CA GLN A 18 -2.15 -11.40 3.93
C GLN A 18 -1.89 -12.80 3.34
N LYS A 19 -2.87 -13.44 2.69
CA LYS A 19 -2.65 -14.75 2.04
C LYS A 19 -1.63 -14.68 0.89
N ARG A 20 -1.55 -13.56 0.16
CA ARG A 20 -0.64 -13.42 -1.00
C ARG A 20 0.80 -13.08 -0.61
N TYR A 21 0.96 -12.32 0.46
CA TYR A 21 2.26 -11.73 0.85
C TYR A 21 2.80 -12.23 2.19
N LEU A 22 1.96 -12.82 3.06
CA LEU A 22 2.38 -13.36 4.36
C LEU A 22 2.31 -14.89 4.43
N ALA A 23 1.51 -15.57 3.58
CA ALA A 23 1.38 -17.03 3.62
C ALA A 23 2.40 -17.80 2.75
N GLY A 24 3.12 -17.11 1.86
CA GLY A 24 4.40 -17.61 1.38
C GLY A 24 5.47 -16.82 2.12
N ASP A 25 6.50 -17.45 2.67
CA ASP A 25 7.66 -16.84 3.36
C ASP A 25 8.43 -15.78 2.55
N LYS A 26 7.89 -15.33 1.42
CA LYS A 26 8.25 -14.13 0.69
C LYS A 26 7.94 -12.90 1.54
N LYS A 27 8.89 -12.53 2.40
CA LYS A 27 8.92 -11.20 3.00
C LYS A 27 8.73 -10.17 1.88
N PRO A 28 7.70 -9.31 1.93
CA PRO A 28 7.54 -8.28 0.93
C PRO A 28 8.82 -7.45 0.89
N ASP A 29 9.32 -7.15 -0.30
CA ASP A 29 10.46 -6.25 -0.46
C ASP A 29 9.95 -4.83 -0.14
N VAL A 30 9.98 -4.53 1.15
CA VAL A 30 9.44 -3.32 1.73
C VAL A 30 10.13 -2.10 1.13
N LYS A 31 11.44 -2.19 0.83
CA LYS A 31 12.20 -1.13 0.14
C LYS A 31 11.68 -0.88 -1.28
N LYS A 32 11.31 -1.93 -2.03
CA LYS A 32 10.68 -1.76 -3.35
C LYS A 32 9.25 -1.26 -3.28
N SER A 33 8.53 -1.57 -2.21
CA SER A 33 7.10 -1.29 -2.08
C SER A 33 6.82 0.12 -1.55
N PHE A 34 7.69 0.66 -0.70
CA PHE A 34 7.53 1.97 -0.07
C PHE A 34 7.38 3.15 -1.05
N PRO A 35 8.21 3.27 -2.10
CA PRO A 35 8.05 4.36 -3.06
C PRO A 35 6.66 4.41 -3.71
N ASP A 36 6.12 3.25 -4.06
CA ASP A 36 4.81 3.14 -4.70
C ASP A 36 3.68 3.41 -3.70
N ILE A 37 3.85 3.04 -2.43
CA ILE A 37 2.92 3.37 -1.35
C ILE A 37 2.91 4.89 -1.13
N VAL A 38 4.07 5.51 -0.97
CA VAL A 38 4.19 6.97 -0.75
C VAL A 38 3.62 7.76 -1.91
N TYR A 39 3.94 7.38 -3.15
CA TYR A 39 3.35 8.01 -4.34
C TYR A 39 1.81 7.98 -4.30
N ARG A 40 1.22 6.83 -3.94
CA ARG A 40 -0.24 6.69 -3.86
C ARG A 40 -0.84 7.49 -2.72
N THR A 41 -0.22 7.48 -1.54
CA THR A 41 -0.68 8.23 -0.37
C THR A 41 -0.65 9.73 -0.65
N MET A 42 0.47 10.26 -1.14
CA MET A 42 0.60 11.68 -1.48
C MET A 42 -0.41 12.11 -2.53
N LYS A 43 -0.63 11.29 -3.58
CA LYS A 43 -1.68 11.59 -4.56
C LYS A 43 -3.09 11.63 -3.96
N LEU A 44 -3.39 10.79 -2.97
CA LEU A 44 -4.68 10.80 -2.26
C LEU A 44 -4.84 12.04 -1.39
N GLU A 45 -3.74 12.56 -0.83
CA GLU A 45 -3.70 13.79 -0.03
C GLU A 45 -3.72 15.06 -0.91
N GLY A 46 -3.70 14.92 -2.23
CA GLY A 46 -3.73 16.04 -3.19
C GLY A 46 -2.35 16.57 -3.57
N GLU A 47 -1.29 15.93 -3.11
CA GLU A 47 0.09 16.30 -3.42
C GLU A 47 0.46 15.92 -4.86
N LYS A 48 1.17 16.85 -5.54
CA LYS A 48 1.65 16.65 -6.90
C LYS A 48 3.08 16.13 -6.87
N ILE A 49 3.22 14.84 -6.55
CA ILE A 49 4.50 14.13 -6.62
C ILE A 49 4.50 13.12 -7.78
N THR A 50 5.63 12.95 -8.44
CA THR A 50 5.85 11.92 -9.45
C THR A 50 6.35 10.62 -8.81
N LYS A 51 6.19 9.49 -9.51
CA LYS A 51 6.75 8.21 -9.07
C LYS A 51 8.27 8.22 -8.93
N LYS A 52 8.97 9.10 -9.67
CA LYS A 52 10.42 9.23 -9.59
C LYS A 52 10.83 9.93 -8.30
N GLU A 53 10.20 11.05 -7.97
CA GLU A 53 10.43 11.77 -6.72
C GLU A 53 10.12 10.90 -5.51
N ALA A 54 8.99 10.17 -5.53
CA ALA A 54 8.66 9.22 -4.48
C ALA A 54 9.69 8.08 -4.33
N LYS A 55 10.44 7.72 -5.37
CA LYS A 55 11.55 6.75 -5.29
C LYS A 55 12.81 7.36 -4.70
N VAL A 56 13.12 8.61 -5.02
CA VAL A 56 14.30 9.32 -4.51
C VAL A 56 14.24 9.45 -2.99
N LEU A 57 13.05 9.64 -2.41
CA LEU A 57 12.86 9.67 -0.95
C LEU A 57 13.31 8.40 -0.19
N PHE A 58 13.50 7.30 -0.90
CA PHE A 58 13.92 6.00 -0.33
C PHE A 58 15.23 5.48 -0.93
N GLN A 59 15.95 6.29 -1.70
CA GLN A 59 17.33 6.01 -2.09
C GLN A 59 18.27 6.40 -0.94
N PRO A 60 19.29 5.57 -0.62
CA PRO A 60 20.27 5.88 0.43
C PRO A 60 21.14 7.09 0.08
#